data_AF-A0AAD7NVD7-F1
#
_entry.id   AF-A0AAD7NVD7-F1
#
_cell.length_a   1.000
_cell.length_b   1.000
_cell.length_c   1.000
_cell.angle_alpha   90.00
_cell.angle_beta   90.00
_cell.angle_gamma   90.00
#
_symmetry.space_group_name_H-M   'P 1'
#
loop_
_entity.id
_entity.type
_entity.pdbx_description
1 polymer ?
#
loop_
_entity_poly.entity_id
_entity_poly.type
_entity_poly.pdbx_seq_one_letter_code
_entity_poly.pdbx_strand_id
1 'polypeptide(L)'
;PQIRHTEPKKRPPLTAEKRKENAERRAEKRDGIDEALAAWWESTVALADDLSTRYKQKPKYFLEMMFQGSARMVHAQGKPNPYNAFRAEKAAECRERGEAKDAPTLHQDYFDEYKHLTVAEKDALVERFKDT
;
A
#
# COMPACT_ATOMS: atom_id res chain seq x y z
N PRO A 1 -45.66 7.71 7.95
CA PRO A 1 -44.78 6.96 7.01
C PRO A 1 -44.10 5.78 7.72
N GLN A 2 -44.66 4.56 7.58
CA GLN A 2 -44.07 3.35 8.15
C GLN A 2 -42.93 2.85 7.27
N ILE A 3 -41.71 2.91 7.80
CA ILE A 3 -40.53 2.25 7.22
C ILE A 3 -40.65 0.77 7.57
N ARG A 4 -40.93 -0.08 6.56
CA ARG A 4 -40.88 -1.54 6.73
C ARG A 4 -39.42 -1.98 6.87
N HIS A 5 -39.01 -2.33 8.08
CA HIS A 5 -37.82 -3.15 8.28
C HIS A 5 -38.10 -4.54 7.69
N THR A 6 -37.61 -4.81 6.49
CA THR A 6 -37.57 -6.18 5.97
C THR A 6 -36.42 -6.91 6.65
N GLU A 7 -36.73 -7.90 7.48
CA GLU A 7 -35.72 -8.81 8.02
C GLU A 7 -34.89 -9.41 6.86
N PRO A 8 -33.56 -9.50 6.97
CA PRO A 8 -32.74 -10.09 5.93
C PRO A 8 -33.10 -11.58 5.79
N LYS A 9 -33.74 -11.91 4.66
CA LYS A 9 -34.14 -13.29 4.31
C LYS A 9 -32.91 -14.19 4.31
N LYS A 10 -32.80 -15.10 5.29
CA LYS A 10 -31.69 -16.07 5.38
C LYS A 10 -31.67 -16.92 4.11
N ARG A 11 -30.56 -16.87 3.37
CA ARG A 11 -30.37 -17.70 2.18
C ARG A 11 -30.26 -19.16 2.61
N PRO A 12 -30.91 -20.11 1.92
CA PRO A 12 -30.81 -21.52 2.26
C PRO A 12 -29.35 -22.00 2.11
N PRO A 13 -28.89 -22.91 2.99
CA PRO A 13 -27.53 -23.42 2.93
C PRO A 13 -27.30 -24.20 1.62
N LEU A 14 -26.12 -24.00 1.01
CA LEU A 14 -25.70 -24.73 -0.19
C LEU A 14 -25.69 -26.24 0.08
N THR A 15 -26.19 -27.03 -0.87
CA THR A 15 -26.08 -28.50 -0.85
C THR A 15 -24.62 -28.95 -0.92
N ALA A 16 -24.31 -30.16 -0.45
CA ALA A 16 -22.94 -30.69 -0.47
C ALA A 16 -22.37 -30.74 -1.89
N GLU A 17 -23.18 -31.13 -2.87
CA GLU A 17 -22.82 -31.15 -4.30
C GLU A 17 -22.44 -29.76 -4.81
N LYS A 18 -23.28 -28.74 -4.55
CA LYS A 18 -22.97 -27.36 -4.95
C LYS A 18 -21.74 -26.81 -4.23
N ARG A 19 -21.40 -27.29 -3.04
CA ARG A 19 -20.14 -26.91 -2.36
C ARG A 19 -18.94 -27.54 -3.05
N LYS A 20 -19.04 -28.82 -3.45
CA LYS A 20 -17.99 -29.55 -4.18
C LYS A 20 -17.73 -28.92 -5.54
N GLU A 21 -18.77 -28.67 -6.33
CA GLU A 21 -18.68 -27.99 -7.63
C GLU A 21 -18.05 -26.60 -7.50
N ASN A 22 -18.47 -25.82 -6.49
CA ASN A 22 -17.86 -24.52 -6.23
C ASN A 22 -16.39 -24.62 -5.81
N ALA A 23 -16.00 -25.66 -5.08
CA ALA A 23 -14.62 -25.88 -4.68
C ALA A 23 -13.75 -26.26 -5.87
N GLU A 24 -14.23 -27.16 -6.74
CA GLU A 24 -13.55 -27.57 -7.98
C GLU A 24 -13.35 -26.39 -8.91
N ARG A 25 -14.40 -25.59 -9.17
CA ARG A 25 -14.30 -24.36 -9.98
C ARG A 25 -13.34 -23.33 -9.38
N ARG A 26 -13.26 -23.23 -8.05
CA ARG A 26 -12.31 -22.34 -7.38
C ARG A 26 -10.88 -22.85 -7.51
N ALA A 27 -10.68 -24.17 -7.47
CA ALA A 27 -9.38 -24.78 -7.67
C ALA A 27 -8.89 -24.53 -9.10
N GLU A 28 -9.71 -24.88 -10.11
CA GLU A 28 -9.39 -24.63 -11.52
C GLU A 28 -9.08 -23.16 -11.80
N LYS A 29 -9.88 -22.23 -11.25
CA LYS A 29 -9.60 -20.80 -11.37
C LYS A 29 -8.28 -20.41 -10.72
N ARG A 30 -7.93 -21.01 -9.58
CA ARG A 30 -6.67 -20.71 -8.89
C ARG A 30 -5.50 -21.25 -9.69
N ASP A 31 -5.59 -22.47 -10.18
CA ASP A 31 -4.55 -23.08 -11.00
C ASP A 31 -4.27 -22.23 -12.25
N GLY A 32 -5.32 -21.74 -12.92
CA GLY A 32 -5.17 -20.82 -14.05
C GLY A 32 -4.57 -19.45 -13.70
N ILE A 33 -4.82 -18.94 -12.48
CA ILE A 33 -4.15 -17.72 -11.99
C ILE A 33 -2.67 -18.00 -11.72
N ASP A 34 -2.36 -19.12 -11.08
CA ASP A 34 -0.99 -19.49 -10.73
C ASP A 34 -0.15 -19.73 -12.00
N GLU A 35 -0.71 -20.38 -13.01
CA GLU A 35 -0.09 -20.55 -14.34
C GLU A 35 0.16 -19.20 -15.02
N ALA A 36 -0.84 -18.32 -15.03
CA ALA A 36 -0.69 -16.99 -15.61
C ALA A 36 0.37 -16.14 -14.89
N LEU A 37 0.46 -16.25 -13.56
CA LEU A 37 1.50 -15.57 -12.76
C LEU A 37 2.90 -16.14 -13.03
N ALA A 38 3.02 -17.45 -13.20
CA ALA A 38 4.28 -18.09 -13.55
C ALA A 38 4.77 -17.63 -14.94
N ALA A 39 3.89 -17.65 -15.94
CA ALA A 39 4.22 -17.18 -17.29
C ALA A 39 4.60 -15.69 -17.30
N TRP A 40 3.86 -14.87 -16.55
CA TRP A 40 4.20 -13.45 -16.39
C TRP A 40 5.57 -13.26 -15.74
N TRP A 41 5.88 -14.01 -14.69
CA TRP A 41 7.18 -13.95 -14.03
C TRP A 41 8.32 -14.33 -14.99
N GLU A 42 8.18 -15.43 -15.73
CA GLU A 42 9.17 -15.86 -16.72
C GLU A 42 9.42 -14.78 -17.78
N SER A 43 8.35 -14.18 -18.32
CA SER A 43 8.48 -13.09 -19.30
C SER A 43 9.17 -11.85 -18.72
N THR A 44 8.95 -11.56 -17.44
CA THR A 44 9.54 -10.42 -16.75
C THR A 44 11.03 -10.64 -16.51
N VAL A 45 11.43 -11.86 -16.12
CA VAL A 45 12.84 -12.24 -15.97
C VAL A 45 13.57 -12.17 -17.31
N ALA A 46 12.98 -12.73 -18.37
CA ALA A 46 13.56 -12.68 -19.72
C ALA A 46 13.78 -11.23 -20.19
N LEU A 47 12.82 -10.34 -19.93
CA LEU A 47 12.96 -8.91 -20.23
C LEU A 47 14.08 -8.27 -19.41
N ALA A 48 14.20 -8.60 -18.11
CA ALA A 48 15.27 -8.07 -17.27
C ALA A 48 16.67 -8.51 -17.74
N ASP A 49 16.79 -9.74 -18.25
CA ASP A 49 18.04 -10.25 -18.84
C ASP A 49 18.40 -9.56 -20.17
N ASP A 50 17.41 -9.27 -21.02
CA ASP A 50 17.60 -8.48 -22.25
C ASP A 50 18.09 -7.06 -21.92
N LEU A 51 17.42 -6.38 -20.97
CA LEU A 51 17.81 -5.06 -20.50
C LEU A 51 19.21 -5.05 -19.86
N SER A 52 19.54 -6.10 -19.10
CA SER A 52 20.87 -6.31 -18.54
C SER A 52 21.94 -6.32 -19.62
N THR A 53 21.72 -7.07 -20.70
CA THR A 53 22.63 -7.16 -21.84
C THR A 53 22.76 -5.81 -22.54
N ARG A 54 21.62 -5.15 -22.81
CA ARG A 54 21.57 -3.87 -23.55
C ARG A 54 22.24 -2.72 -22.80
N TYR A 55 22.07 -2.66 -21.49
CA TYR A 55 22.51 -1.52 -20.67
C TYR A 55 23.70 -1.85 -19.76
N LYS A 56 24.26 -3.06 -19.84
CA LYS A 56 25.42 -3.53 -19.04
C LYS A 56 25.21 -3.36 -17.53
N GLN A 57 23.99 -3.63 -17.09
CA GLN A 57 23.60 -3.62 -15.67
C GLN A 57 23.16 -5.03 -15.26
N LYS A 58 23.13 -5.33 -13.96
CA LYS A 58 22.67 -6.64 -13.50
C LYS A 58 21.14 -6.79 -13.71
N PRO A 59 20.61 -7.97 -14.09
CA PRO A 59 19.15 -8.17 -14.25
C PRO A 59 18.36 -7.78 -12.99
N LYS A 60 18.94 -8.05 -11.81
CA LYS A 60 18.39 -7.66 -10.50
C LYS A 60 18.04 -6.17 -10.41
N TYR A 61 18.84 -5.28 -11.01
CA TYR A 61 18.58 -3.84 -11.00
C TYR A 61 17.24 -3.51 -11.67
N PHE A 62 16.95 -4.12 -12.81
CA PHE A 62 15.69 -3.90 -13.54
C PHE A 62 14.50 -4.55 -12.84
N LEU A 63 14.68 -5.76 -12.29
CA LEU A 63 13.65 -6.39 -11.47
C LEU A 63 13.29 -5.51 -10.27
N GLU A 64 14.29 -5.03 -9.52
CA GLU A 64 14.06 -4.11 -8.40
C GLU A 64 13.29 -2.86 -8.85
N MET A 65 13.65 -2.25 -9.99
CA MET A 65 12.95 -1.08 -10.51
C MET A 65 11.48 -1.38 -10.86
N MET A 66 11.21 -2.51 -11.53
CA MET A 66 9.84 -2.94 -11.88
C MET A 66 8.99 -3.20 -10.62
N PHE A 67 9.54 -3.87 -9.61
CA PHE A 67 8.80 -4.24 -8.41
C PHE A 67 8.71 -3.10 -7.38
N GLN A 68 9.70 -2.23 -7.27
CA GLN A 68 9.59 -1.02 -6.44
C GLN A 68 8.51 -0.07 -6.97
N GLY A 69 8.35 0.01 -8.30
CA GLY A 69 7.20 0.69 -8.92
C GLY A 69 5.87 0.12 -8.44
N SER A 70 5.75 -1.22 -8.41
CA SER A 70 4.54 -1.88 -7.91
C SER A 70 4.27 -1.62 -6.43
N ALA A 71 5.32 -1.59 -5.58
CA ALA A 71 5.19 -1.22 -4.18
C ALA A 71 4.69 0.22 -4.04
N ARG A 72 5.19 1.15 -4.86
CA ARG A 72 4.68 2.53 -4.90
C ARG A 72 3.25 2.63 -5.40
N MET A 73 2.77 1.74 -6.26
CA MET A 73 1.38 1.71 -6.73
C MET A 73 0.43 1.12 -5.67
N VAL A 74 0.83 0.04 -5.01
CA VAL A 74 0.06 -0.57 -3.91
C VAL A 74 0.05 0.33 -2.69
N HIS A 75 1.16 1.02 -2.43
CA HIS A 75 1.31 2.00 -1.36
C HIS A 75 1.12 3.44 -1.84
N ALA A 76 0.56 3.65 -3.04
CA ALA A 76 0.16 4.98 -3.53
C ALA A 76 -0.89 5.46 -2.54
N GLN A 77 -0.44 6.35 -1.66
CA GLN A 77 -0.94 6.47 -0.30
C GLN A 77 -2.43 6.82 -0.29
N GLY A 78 -3.19 6.11 0.56
CA GLY A 78 -4.38 6.70 1.18
C GLY A 78 -4.01 7.97 1.97
N LYS A 79 -5.00 8.67 2.54
CA LYS A 79 -4.81 9.89 3.32
C LYS A 79 -3.54 9.78 4.21
N PRO A 80 -2.50 10.62 4.01
CA PRO A 80 -1.27 10.56 4.79
C PRO A 80 -1.59 10.57 6.29
N ASN A 81 -0.86 9.77 7.06
CA ASN A 81 -1.03 9.76 8.51
C ASN A 81 -0.66 11.15 9.08
N PRO A 82 -1.53 11.81 9.87
CA PRO A 82 -1.22 13.08 10.51
C PRO A 82 0.10 13.12 11.28
N TYR A 83 0.50 11.99 11.86
CA TYR A 83 1.77 11.89 12.57
C TYR A 83 2.99 11.95 11.63
N ASN A 84 2.88 11.34 10.45
CA ASN A 84 3.95 11.40 9.45
C ASN A 84 4.06 12.80 8.85
N ALA A 85 2.92 13.45 8.60
CA ALA A 85 2.85 14.85 8.16
C ALA A 85 3.51 15.78 9.18
N PHE A 86 3.15 15.67 10.46
CA PHE A 86 3.75 16.43 11.56
C PHE A 86 5.27 16.25 11.65
N ARG A 87 5.76 15.00 11.57
CA ARG A 87 7.20 14.74 11.62
C ARG A 87 7.95 15.30 10.42
N ALA A 88 7.35 15.30 9.24
CA ALA A 88 7.96 15.89 8.05
C ALA A 88 8.10 17.41 8.21
N GLU A 89 7.07 18.08 8.75
CA GLU A 89 7.10 19.52 9.06
C GLU A 89 8.21 19.82 10.09
N LYS A 90 8.27 19.09 11.21
CA LYS A 90 9.34 19.26 12.21
C LYS A 90 10.74 18.96 11.65
N ALA A 91 10.87 17.95 10.80
CA ALA A 91 12.15 17.66 10.14
C ALA A 91 12.58 18.82 9.22
N ALA A 92 11.65 19.45 8.50
CA ALA A 92 11.93 20.62 7.67
C ALA A 92 12.35 21.82 8.54
N GLU A 93 11.57 22.14 9.58
CA GLU A 93 11.89 23.21 10.53
C GLU A 93 13.27 23.03 11.17
N CYS A 94 13.65 21.80 11.53
CA CYS A 94 14.95 21.48 12.10
C CYS A 94 16.09 21.68 11.08
N ARG A 95 15.88 21.31 9.80
CA ARG A 95 16.86 21.53 8.73
C ARG A 95 17.07 23.02 8.44
N GLU A 96 16.01 23.82 8.43
CA GLU A 96 16.10 25.27 8.22
C GLU A 96 16.92 25.96 9.31
N ARG A 97 16.88 25.43 10.55
CA ARG A 97 17.69 25.91 11.68
C ARG A 97 19.12 25.36 11.69
N GLY A 98 19.48 24.48 10.75
CA GLY A 98 20.78 23.80 10.73
C GLY A 98 20.92 22.67 11.76
N GLU A 99 19.82 22.26 12.40
CA GLU A 99 19.77 21.23 13.44
C GLU A 99 19.09 19.96 12.91
N ALA A 100 19.55 19.41 11.79
CA ALA A 100 18.93 18.23 11.20
C ALA A 100 18.90 17.06 12.21
N LYS A 101 17.70 16.67 12.65
CA LYS A 101 17.46 15.58 13.58
C LYS A 101 17.02 14.31 12.86
N ASP A 102 17.39 13.17 13.42
CA ASP A 102 16.96 11.88 12.91
C ASP A 102 15.53 11.54 13.36
N ALA A 103 15.03 10.42 12.81
CA ALA A 103 13.66 9.99 13.02
C ALA A 103 13.30 9.71 14.49
N PRO A 104 14.11 8.96 15.27
CA PRO A 104 13.91 8.76 16.70
C PRO A 104 13.99 10.02 17.55
N THR A 105 14.96 10.91 17.30
CA THR A 105 15.10 12.16 18.08
C THR A 105 13.90 13.07 17.85
N LEU A 106 13.40 13.18 16.61
CA LEU A 106 12.17 13.93 16.33
C LEU A 106 10.94 13.36 17.07
N HIS A 107 10.87 12.04 17.25
CA HIS A 107 9.81 11.44 18.05
C HIS A 107 9.96 11.84 19.52
N GLN A 108 11.14 11.66 20.11
CA GLN A 108 11.37 11.97 21.52
C GLN A 108 11.09 13.44 21.85
N ASP A 109 11.52 14.36 20.99
CA ASP A 109 11.45 15.80 21.25
C ASP A 109 10.05 16.39 21.01
N TYR A 110 9.32 15.88 20.01
CA TYR A 110 8.09 16.53 19.53
C TYR A 110 6.83 15.66 19.62
N PHE A 111 6.92 14.42 20.12
CA PHE A 111 5.74 13.56 20.20
C PHE A 111 4.67 14.10 21.15
N ASP A 112 5.07 14.73 22.25
CA ASP A 112 4.11 15.34 23.16
C ASP A 112 3.43 16.55 22.52
N GLU A 113 4.13 17.37 21.73
CA GLU A 113 3.50 18.44 20.94
C GLU A 113 2.41 17.87 20.01
N TYR A 114 2.70 16.77 19.32
CA TYR A 114 1.72 16.09 18.47
C TYR A 114 0.48 15.58 19.23
N LYS A 115 0.65 15.10 20.47
CA LYS A 115 -0.48 14.62 21.29
C LYS A 115 -1.44 15.75 21.63
N HIS A 116 -0.93 16.96 21.85
CA HIS A 116 -1.72 18.13 22.20
C HIS A 116 -2.47 18.74 21.02
N LEU A 117 -2.14 18.37 19.78
CA LEU A 117 -2.87 18.82 18.60
C LEU A 117 -4.31 18.31 18.59
N THR A 118 -5.23 19.21 18.29
CA THR A 118 -6.63 18.92 18.00
C THR A 118 -6.78 18.11 16.72
N VAL A 119 -7.97 17.54 16.52
CA VAL A 119 -8.30 16.80 15.29
C VAL A 119 -8.21 17.71 14.06
N ALA A 120 -8.68 18.96 14.17
CA ALA A 120 -8.62 19.94 13.08
C ALA A 120 -7.18 20.30 12.69
N GLU A 121 -6.29 20.47 13.66
CA GLU A 121 -4.87 20.76 13.40
C GLU A 121 -4.15 19.56 12.76
N LYS A 122 -4.47 18.35 13.21
CA LYS A 122 -3.99 17.10 12.60
C LYS A 122 -4.47 16.95 11.16
N ASP A 123 -5.70 17.32 10.85
CA ASP A 123 -6.21 17.31 9.48
C ASP A 123 -5.52 18.38 8.62
N ALA A 124 -5.32 19.59 9.15
CA ALA A 124 -4.61 20.66 8.44
C ALA A 124 -3.15 20.27 8.12
N LEU A 125 -2.48 19.54 9.01
CA LEU A 125 -1.14 18.98 8.78
C LEU A 125 -1.12 18.02 7.59
N VAL A 126 -2.12 17.13 7.50
CA VAL A 126 -2.23 16.19 6.40
C VAL A 126 -2.44 16.90 5.08
N GLU A 127 -3.28 17.94 5.04
CA GLU A 127 -3.49 18.70 3.80
C GLU A 127 -2.22 19.41 3.35
N ARG A 128 -1.50 20.10 4.24
CA ARG A 128 -0.21 20.73 3.89
C ARG A 128 0.81 19.72 3.35
N PHE A 129 0.86 18.53 3.94
CA PHE A 129 1.81 17.48 3.55
C PHE A 129 1.49 16.85 2.20
N LYS A 130 0.24 16.90 1.71
CA LYS A 130 -0.10 16.44 0.36
C LYS A 130 0.36 17.42 -0.72
N ASP A 131 0.47 18.70 -0.39
CA ASP A 131 0.87 19.78 -1.31
C ASP A 131 2.40 19.95 -1.39
N THR A 132 3.17 19.14 -0.64
CA THR A 132 4.65 19.16 -0.59
C THR A 132 5.25 18.07 -1.49
#